data_AF-A0A6P0NEY7-F1
#
_entry.id   AF-A0A6P0NEY7-F1
#
_cell.length_a   1.000
_cell.length_b   1.000
_cell.length_c   1.000
_cell.angle_alpha   90.00
_cell.angle_beta   90.00
_cell.angle_gamma   90.00
#
_symmetry.space_group_name_H-M   'P 1'
#
loop_
_entity.id
_entity.type
_entity.pdbx_description
1 polymer ?
#
loop_
_entity_poly.entity_id
_entity_poly.type
_entity_poly.pdbx_seq_one_letter_code
_entity_poly.pdbx_strand_id
1 'polypeptide(L)' 'MIKSWMVIAAVTLLVAFAGNLITRPEGVRWFYRLRRPQWLTFEGAIPLIWITIFICG' A
#
# COMPACT_ATOMS: atom_id res chain seq x y z
N MET A 1 13.22 27.77 -2.19
CA MET A 1 12.30 27.20 -3.20
C MET A 1 12.19 25.71 -2.94
N ILE A 2 10.99 25.21 -2.64
CA ILE A 2 10.78 23.76 -2.48
C ILE A 2 10.79 23.15 -3.89
N LYS A 3 11.62 22.13 -4.11
CA LYS A 3 11.66 21.43 -5.39
C LYS A 3 10.36 20.64 -5.57
N SER A 4 9.78 20.68 -6.76
CA SER A 4 8.50 20.00 -7.05
C SER A 4 8.52 18.52 -6.68
N TRP A 5 9.65 17.84 -6.85
CA TRP A 5 9.85 16.46 -6.41
C TRP A 5 9.57 16.23 -4.91
N MET A 6 9.96 17.16 -4.04
CA MET A 6 9.71 17.05 -2.60
C MET A 6 8.23 17.21 -2.26
N VAL A 7 7.52 18.07 -2.99
CA VAL A 7 6.07 18.24 -2.83
C VAL A 7 5.35 16.96 -3.26
N ILE A 8 5.74 16.39 -4.40
CA ILE A 8 5.19 15.12 -4.89
C ILE A 8 5.41 14.01 -3.85
N ALA A 9 6.63 13.84 -3.37
CA ALA A 9 6.95 12.83 -2.36
C ALA A 9 6.12 12.99 -1.07
N ALA A 10 5.98 14.24 -0.58
CA ALA A 10 5.19 14.53 0.62
C ALA A 10 3.70 14.22 0.43
N VAL A 11 3.12 14.62 -0.71
CA VAL A 11 1.71 14.35 -1.04
C VAL A 11 1.46 12.85 -1.19
N THR A 12 2.35 12.12 -1.87
CA THR A 12 2.25 10.66 -2.02
C THR A 12 2.25 9.95 -0.67
N LEU A 13 3.17 10.34 0.24
CA LEU A 13 3.21 9.77 1.59
C LEU A 13 1.94 10.10 2.39
N LEU A 14 1.44 11.33 2.30
CA LEU A 14 0.23 11.77 3.00
C LEU A 14 -0.98 10.96 2.53
N VAL A 15 -1.16 10.78 1.22
CA VAL A 15 -2.26 10.00 0.65
C VAL A 15 -2.16 8.53 1.08
N ALA A 16 -0.97 7.94 1.04
CA ALA A 16 -0.75 6.56 1.49
C ALA A 16 -1.10 6.38 2.99
N PHE A 17 -0.73 7.33 3.83
CA PHE A 17 -1.00 7.27 5.27
C PHE A 17 -2.49 7.51 5.57
N ALA A 18 -3.11 8.50 4.91
CA ALA A 18 -4.53 8.79 5.05
C ALA A 18 -5.40 7.61 4.59
N GLY A 19 -5.04 6.94 3.50
CA GLY A 19 -5.72 5.72 3.04
C GLY A 19 -5.71 4.60 4.08
N ASN A 20 -4.59 4.39 4.78
CA ASN A 20 -4.51 3.42 5.87
C ASN A 20 -5.39 3.81 7.08
N LEU A 21 -5.49 5.10 7.40
CA LEU A 21 -6.35 5.60 8.48
C LEU A 21 -7.85 5.45 8.17
N ILE A 22 -8.24 5.62 6.90
CA ILE A 22 -9.63 5.49 6.43
C ILE A 22 -10.03 4.01 6.27
N THR A 23 -9.05 3.10 6.15
CA THR A 23 -9.32 1.68 5.97
C THR A 23 -10.01 1.10 7.21
N ARG A 24 -11.25 0.64 7.04
CA ARG A 24 -12.05 0.15 8.17
C ARG A 24 -11.43 -1.11 8.79
N PRO A 25 -11.32 -1.19 10.14
CA PRO A 25 -10.79 -2.37 10.84
C PRO A 25 -11.57 -3.65 10.57
N GLU A 26 -12.83 -3.52 10.16
CA GLU A 26 -13.76 -4.59 9.81
C GLU A 26 -13.31 -5.32 8.53
N GLY A 27 -12.91 -4.55 7.51
CA GLY A 27 -12.42 -5.09 6.24
C GLY A 27 -11.11 -5.85 6.42
N VAL A 28 -10.22 -5.33 7.26
CA VAL A 28 -8.96 -5.99 7.62
C VAL A 28 -9.24 -7.31 8.36
N ARG A 29 -10.16 -7.31 9.34
CA ARG A 29 -10.55 -8.54 10.05
C ARG A 29 -11.22 -9.56 9.15
N TRP A 30 -12.08 -9.13 8.23
CA TRP A 30 -12.69 -10.01 7.22
C TRP A 30 -11.62 -10.61 6.31
N PHE A 31 -10.67 -9.80 5.84
CA PHE A 31 -9.58 -10.24 4.97
C PHE A 31 -8.74 -11.33 5.61
N TYR A 32 -8.37 -11.21 6.89
CA TYR A 32 -7.59 -12.23 7.60
C TYR A 32 -8.34 -13.55 7.84
N ARG A 33 -9.67 -13.56 7.75
CA ARG A 33 -10.48 -14.79 7.90
C ARG A 33 -10.62 -15.58 6.60
N LEU A 34 -10.22 -15.02 5.46
CA LEU A 34 -10.28 -15.70 4.17
C LEU A 34 -9.24 -16.83 4.11
N ARG A 35 -9.67 -18.02 3.68
CA ARG A 35 -8.79 -19.17 3.49
C ARG A 35 -7.76 -18.84 2.42
N ARG A 36 -6.48 -18.83 2.80
CA ARG A 36 -5.38 -18.55 1.87
C ARG A 36 -5.04 -19.78 1.04
N PRO A 37 -4.86 -19.63 -0.28
CA PRO A 37 -4.37 -20.72 -1.10
C PRO A 37 -2.86 -20.90 -0.90
N GLN A 38 -2.37 -22.14 -0.98
CA GLN A 38 -0.98 -22.50 -0.63
C GLN A 38 0.09 -21.84 -1.51
N TRP A 39 -0.27 -21.32 -2.68
CA TRP A 39 0.63 -20.62 -3.59
C TRP A 39 0.82 -19.13 -3.25
N LEU A 40 0.03 -18.59 -2.32
CA LEU A 40 0.09 -17.18 -1.92
C LEU A 40 1.06 -16.95 -0.76
N THR A 41 2.28 -17.49 -0.84
CA THR A 41 3.31 -17.33 0.21
C THR A 41 3.93 -15.93 0.23
N PHE A 42 3.70 -15.15 -0.82
CA PHE A 42 4.32 -13.83 -1.04
C PHE A 42 3.41 -12.66 -0.67
N GLU A 43 2.39 -12.85 0.19
CA GLU A 43 1.52 -11.76 0.64
C GLU A 43 2.30 -10.55 1.19
N GLY A 44 3.36 -10.81 1.94
CA GLY A 44 4.25 -9.75 2.46
C GLY A 44 5.08 -9.04 1.38
N ALA A 45 5.25 -9.64 0.20
CA ALA A 45 5.95 -9.03 -0.94
C ALA A 45 5.02 -8.22 -1.86
N ILE A 46 3.69 -8.38 -1.74
CA ILE A 46 2.71 -7.63 -2.53
C ILE A 46 2.95 -6.11 -2.47
N PRO A 47 3.22 -5.49 -1.29
CA PRO A 47 3.53 -4.06 -1.24
C PRO A 47 4.77 -3.67 -2.04
N LEU A 48 5.83 -4.49 -1.99
CA LEU A 48 7.06 -4.25 -2.74
C LEU A 48 6.83 -4.35 -4.25
N ILE A 49 6.09 -5.36 -4.69
CA ILE A 49 5.74 -5.56 -6.11
C ILE A 49 4.99 -4.33 -6.65
N TRP A 50 4.00 -3.82 -5.91
CA TRP A 50 3.27 -2.62 -6.31
C TRP A 50 4.14 -1.37 -6.33
N ILE A 51 5.03 -1.19 -5.35
CA ILE A 51 6.00 -0.08 -5.37
C ILE A 51 6.87 -0.15 -6.62
N THR A 52 7.40 -1.33 -6.96
CA THR A 52 8.19 -1.52 -8.18
C THR A 52 7.39 -1.16 -9.43
N ILE A 53 6.15 -1.63 -9.55
CA ILE A 53 5.29 -1.30 -10.70
C ILE A 53 5.02 0.20 -10.80
N PHE A 54 4.73 0.89 -9.69
CA PHE A 54 4.48 2.34 -9.69
C PHE A 54 5.71 3.19 -9.99
N ILE A 55 6.91 2.70 -9.68
CA ILE A 55 8.17 3.41 -9.98
C ILE A 55 8.63 3.13 -11.41
N CYS A 56 8.42 1.91 -11.92
CA CYS A 56 8.97 1.46 -13.20
C CYS A 56 7.98 1.53 -14.39
N GLY A 57 6.68 1.73 -14.14
CA GLY A 57 5.67 1.94 -15.19
C GLY A 57 5.69 3.36 -15.76
#